data_AF-A0A8H5DAV6-F1
#
_entry.id   AF-A0A8H5DAV6-F1
#
_cell.length_a   1.000
_cell.length_b   1.000
_cell.length_c   1.000
_cell.angle_alpha   90.00
_cell.angle_beta   90.00
_cell.angle_gamma   90.00
#
_symmetry.space_group_name_H-M   'P 1'
#
loop_
_entity.id
_entity.type
_entity.pdbx_description
1 polymer ?
#
loop_
_entity_poly.entity_id
_entity_poly.type
_entity_poly.pdbx_seq_one_letter_code
_entity_poly.pdbx_strand_id
1 'polypeptide(L)'
;MQPAPSPSAGRGDVVIQPAFFTSILYVQPLREDISALSERFRGQYSERDPAVSPFSLFKQLWRSEGWKWLHFKVFDDRARETFLLVTTRIFLEHLTEDDPMARVVGLFGAYTFYYTQPEDTAPKLHRINHIPIPIDHFHRITNLSKSLSTPDLLSLQEPVLYITSTLVKDRVFYILPSSDLGPENPRYLPREVLVSDSSPEPDPEAPKKKGRPSWRDKAKKAQVALDGLSDWLDSTPDSPVAVSAQSPIPYDDLVKYQSDRAELITALEDAGDKEALMRANMMILDRLREAQAIQNEEAGQGSVEQLSFVGVERVERAVREFDGNGRGGGVLGLLEGAWEGE
;
A
#
# COMPACT_ATOMS: atom_id res chain seq x y z
N MET A 1 5.66 -10.02 28.72
CA MET A 1 5.18 -11.27 28.08
C MET A 1 5.47 -11.16 26.60
N GLN A 2 6.37 -11.98 26.06
CA GLN A 2 6.57 -12.07 24.60
C GLN A 2 5.43 -12.91 24.03
N PRO A 3 4.69 -12.45 23.01
CA PRO A 3 3.71 -13.29 22.34
C PRO A 3 4.44 -14.46 21.67
N ALA A 4 3.86 -15.65 21.74
CA ALA A 4 4.37 -16.82 21.03
C ALA A 4 4.50 -16.51 19.53
N PRO A 5 5.55 -16.99 18.84
CA PRO A 5 5.65 -16.83 17.40
C PRO A 5 4.45 -17.50 16.73
N SER A 6 3.64 -16.71 16.03
CA SER A 6 2.52 -17.21 15.23
C SER A 6 2.98 -18.22 14.20
N PRO A 7 2.12 -19.19 13.83
CA PRO A 7 2.44 -20.16 12.79
C PRO A 7 2.92 -19.42 11.55
N SER A 8 4.07 -19.85 11.04
CA SER A 8 4.61 -19.34 9.78
C SER A 8 3.52 -19.46 8.72
N ALA A 9 3.29 -18.40 7.96
CA ALA A 9 2.42 -18.44 6.79
C ALA A 9 2.71 -19.70 5.98
N GLY A 10 1.66 -20.33 5.44
CA GLY A 10 1.83 -21.48 4.55
C GLY A 10 2.87 -21.14 3.49
N ARG A 11 3.72 -22.10 3.12
CA ARG A 11 4.71 -21.93 2.05
C ARG A 11 4.01 -21.31 0.83
N GLY A 12 4.30 -20.05 0.52
CA GLY A 12 3.78 -19.35 -0.67
C GLY A 12 2.99 -18.06 -0.39
N ASP A 13 2.48 -17.84 0.82
CA ASP A 13 1.70 -16.64 1.11
C ASP A 13 2.62 -15.42 1.33
N VAL A 14 2.51 -14.44 0.43
CA VAL A 14 3.21 -13.14 0.55
C VAL A 14 2.52 -12.32 1.65
N VAL A 15 2.94 -12.49 2.89
CA VAL A 15 2.45 -11.69 4.02
C VAL A 15 3.30 -10.43 4.18
N ILE A 16 2.64 -9.26 4.10
CA ILE A 16 3.27 -7.98 4.38
C ILE A 16 3.74 -7.97 5.84
N GLN A 17 5.03 -7.76 6.06
CA GLN A 17 5.58 -7.74 7.41
C GLN A 17 5.06 -6.50 8.18
N PRO A 18 4.60 -6.64 9.44
CA PRO A 18 4.16 -5.50 10.25
C PRO A 18 5.15 -4.33 10.32
N ALA A 19 6.45 -4.64 10.26
CA ALA A 19 7.53 -3.65 10.25
C ALA A 19 7.42 -2.64 9.09
N PHE A 20 6.85 -3.04 7.95
CA PHE A 20 6.61 -2.17 6.80
C PHE A 20 5.76 -0.95 7.19
N PHE A 21 4.67 -1.14 7.95
CA PHE A 21 3.80 -0.02 8.34
C PHE A 21 4.47 0.94 9.33
N THR A 22 5.51 0.51 10.02
CA THR A 22 6.33 1.40 10.87
C THR A 22 7.55 1.96 10.13
N SER A 23 7.77 1.60 8.87
CA SER A 23 8.93 2.02 8.09
C SER A 23 8.72 3.38 7.44
N ILE A 24 9.83 4.02 7.07
CA ILE A 24 9.82 5.28 6.32
C ILE A 24 9.05 5.18 5.00
N LEU A 25 9.06 4.00 4.37
CA LEU A 25 8.39 3.74 3.09
C LEU A 25 6.86 3.78 3.19
N TYR A 26 6.31 3.65 4.39
CA TYR A 26 4.87 3.74 4.63
C TYR A 26 4.50 5.05 5.33
N VAL A 27 5.22 5.38 6.41
CA VAL A 27 4.92 6.53 7.27
C VAL A 27 5.07 7.84 6.50
N GLN A 28 6.13 8.01 5.72
CA GLN A 28 6.41 9.29 5.06
C GLN A 28 5.42 9.58 3.92
N PRO A 29 5.16 8.65 2.98
CA PRO A 29 4.11 8.87 1.97
C PRO A 29 2.74 9.12 2.59
N LEU A 30 2.38 8.41 3.67
CA LEU A 30 1.10 8.63 4.32
C LEU A 30 0.99 10.02 4.96
N ARG A 31 2.07 10.55 5.56
CA ARG A 31 2.11 11.92 6.07
C ARG A 31 1.95 12.95 4.95
N GLU A 32 2.60 12.72 3.82
CA GLU A 32 2.48 13.56 2.62
C GLU A 32 1.04 13.52 2.07
N ASP A 33 0.42 12.35 2.00
CA ASP A 33 -0.97 12.19 1.58
C ASP A 33 -1.94 12.93 2.52
N ILE A 34 -1.74 12.86 3.85
CA ILE A 34 -2.58 13.59 4.82
C ILE A 34 -2.35 15.10 4.71
N SER A 35 -1.12 15.53 4.47
CA SER A 35 -0.78 16.94 4.24
C SER A 35 -1.49 17.45 2.97
N ALA A 36 -1.46 16.68 1.89
CA ALA A 36 -2.17 16.99 0.65
C ALA A 36 -3.70 17.03 0.84
N LEU A 37 -4.26 16.10 1.61
CA LEU A 37 -5.68 16.12 1.99
C LEU A 37 -6.03 17.39 2.79
N SER A 38 -5.14 17.80 3.71
CA SER A 38 -5.30 19.01 4.51
C SER A 38 -5.28 20.28 3.65
N GLU A 39 -4.34 20.39 2.72
CA GLU A 39 -4.24 21.52 1.79
C GLU A 39 -5.46 21.61 0.87
N ARG A 40 -5.92 20.47 0.32
CA ARG A 40 -7.12 20.43 -0.53
C ARG A 40 -8.38 20.77 0.25
N PHE A 41 -8.51 20.26 1.48
CA PHE A 41 -9.61 20.64 2.36
C PHE A 41 -9.58 22.14 2.65
N ARG A 42 -8.43 22.73 2.96
CA ARG A 42 -8.27 24.17 3.20
C ARG A 42 -8.68 25.00 1.98
N GLY A 43 -8.23 24.60 0.79
CA GLY A 43 -8.59 25.26 -0.47
C GLY A 43 -10.10 25.28 -0.70
N GLN A 44 -10.73 24.10 -0.70
CA GLN A 44 -12.17 23.99 -0.94
C GLN A 44 -13.02 24.55 0.20
N TYR A 45 -12.53 24.52 1.44
CA TYR A 45 -13.24 25.06 2.59
C TYR A 45 -13.40 26.59 2.50
N SER A 46 -12.43 27.28 1.90
CA SER A 46 -12.48 28.73 1.71
C SER A 46 -13.49 29.15 0.64
N GLU A 47 -13.73 28.28 -0.35
CA GLU A 47 -14.62 28.54 -1.50
C GLU A 47 -16.04 27.97 -1.30
N ARG A 48 -16.28 27.22 -0.22
CA ARG A 48 -17.54 26.51 -0.04
C ARG A 48 -18.71 27.44 0.23
N ASP A 49 -19.89 26.97 -0.16
CA ASP A 49 -21.16 27.52 0.32
C ASP A 49 -21.28 27.31 1.85
N PRO A 50 -21.55 28.37 2.64
CA PRO A 50 -21.80 28.26 4.08
C PRO A 50 -22.89 27.25 4.46
N ALA A 51 -23.83 26.94 3.57
CA ALA A 51 -24.87 25.94 3.79
C ALA A 51 -24.32 24.50 3.86
N VAL A 52 -23.16 24.22 3.26
CA VAL A 52 -22.57 22.88 3.26
C VAL A 52 -21.77 22.67 4.53
N SER A 53 -22.16 21.69 5.35
CA SER A 53 -21.41 21.32 6.56
C SER A 53 -19.94 20.98 6.22
N PRO A 54 -18.96 21.52 6.98
CA PRO A 54 -17.54 21.25 6.71
C PRO A 54 -17.19 19.76 6.70
N PHE A 55 -17.83 18.97 7.55
CA PHE A 55 -17.58 17.52 7.60
C PHE A 55 -18.15 16.80 6.37
N SER A 56 -19.18 17.34 5.73
CA SER A 56 -19.69 16.80 4.46
C SER A 56 -18.71 17.04 3.31
N LEU A 57 -18.11 18.24 3.26
CA LEU A 57 -17.01 18.54 2.33
C LEU A 57 -15.82 17.58 2.56
N PHE A 58 -15.41 17.38 3.82
CA PHE A 58 -14.35 16.43 4.14
C PHE A 58 -14.67 15.01 3.65
N LYS A 59 -15.88 14.49 3.90
CA LYS A 59 -16.30 13.17 3.42
C LYS A 59 -16.29 13.05 1.90
N GLN A 60 -16.60 14.14 1.18
CA GLN A 60 -16.52 14.16 -0.28
C GLN A 60 -15.07 13.99 -0.74
N LEU A 61 -14.15 14.78 -0.19
CA LEU A 61 -12.71 14.69 -0.46
C LEU A 61 -12.15 13.30 -0.12
N TRP A 62 -12.49 12.80 1.07
CA TRP A 62 -12.13 11.46 1.53
C TRP A 62 -12.52 10.38 0.51
N ARG A 63 -13.71 10.49 -0.08
CA ARG A 63 -14.19 9.53 -1.09
C ARG A 63 -13.55 9.72 -2.45
N SER A 64 -13.35 10.96 -2.90
CA SER A 64 -12.78 11.26 -4.22
C SER A 64 -11.31 10.89 -4.32
N GLU A 65 -10.56 11.00 -3.22
CA GLU A 65 -9.14 10.61 -3.15
C GLU A 65 -8.94 9.12 -2.86
N GLY A 66 -10.02 8.36 -2.68
CA GLY A 66 -9.93 6.92 -2.52
C GLY A 66 -9.57 6.44 -1.10
N TRP A 67 -9.54 7.33 -0.09
CA TRP A 67 -9.29 6.94 1.31
C TRP A 67 -10.26 5.89 1.83
N LYS A 68 -11.50 5.84 1.31
CA LYS A 68 -12.48 4.78 1.61
C LYS A 68 -11.97 3.37 1.30
N TRP A 69 -11.04 3.22 0.37
CA TRP A 69 -10.46 1.93 -0.03
C TRP A 69 -9.23 1.55 0.80
N LEU A 70 -8.71 2.45 1.62
CA LEU A 70 -7.50 2.24 2.41
C LEU A 70 -7.64 1.02 3.34
N HIS A 71 -8.85 0.81 3.89
CA HIS A 71 -9.20 -0.36 4.70
C HIS A 71 -9.01 -1.71 4.01
N PHE A 72 -8.92 -1.76 2.68
CA PHE A 72 -8.79 -3.02 1.93
C PHE A 72 -7.36 -3.26 1.42
N LYS A 73 -6.38 -2.51 1.92
CA LYS A 73 -4.96 -2.72 1.56
C LYS A 73 -4.31 -3.91 2.26
N VAL A 74 -4.85 -4.34 3.40
CA VAL A 74 -4.23 -5.36 4.27
C VAL A 74 -5.28 -6.30 4.81
N PHE A 75 -5.18 -7.59 4.46
CA PHE A 75 -6.14 -8.62 4.87
C PHE A 75 -5.61 -9.55 5.95
N ASP A 76 -4.28 -9.69 6.09
CA ASP A 76 -3.66 -10.46 7.18
C ASP A 76 -3.86 -9.76 8.54
N ASP A 77 -4.35 -10.49 9.54
CA ASP A 77 -4.73 -9.93 10.85
C ASP A 77 -3.59 -9.17 11.53
N ARG A 78 -2.37 -9.72 11.53
CA ARG A 78 -1.23 -9.15 12.25
C ARG A 78 -0.70 -7.90 11.56
N ALA A 79 -0.55 -7.97 10.25
CA ALA A 79 -0.18 -6.83 9.42
C ALA A 79 -1.25 -5.72 9.54
N ARG A 80 -2.53 -6.12 9.51
CA ARG A 80 -3.68 -5.23 9.57
C ARG A 80 -3.79 -4.50 10.90
N GLU A 81 -3.57 -5.16 12.04
CA GLU A 81 -3.54 -4.50 13.35
C GLU A 81 -2.51 -3.37 13.37
N THR A 82 -1.29 -3.64 12.90
CA THR A 82 -0.21 -2.64 12.87
C THR A 82 -0.52 -1.51 11.89
N PHE A 83 -1.04 -1.84 10.70
CA PHE A 83 -1.52 -0.88 9.72
C PHE A 83 -2.58 0.06 10.29
N LEU A 84 -3.62 -0.47 10.94
CA LEU A 84 -4.71 0.31 11.51
C LEU A 84 -4.21 1.23 12.64
N LEU A 85 -3.39 0.70 13.55
CA LEU A 85 -2.83 1.48 14.65
C LEU A 85 -1.90 2.59 14.15
N VAL A 86 -1.00 2.29 13.20
CA VAL A 86 -0.06 3.29 12.68
C VAL A 86 -0.78 4.34 11.84
N THR A 87 -1.71 3.96 10.96
CA THR A 87 -2.51 4.91 10.17
C THR A 87 -3.26 5.89 11.07
N THR A 88 -3.94 5.35 12.09
CA THR A 88 -4.69 6.17 13.04
C THR A 88 -3.76 7.07 13.85
N ARG A 89 -2.60 6.56 14.28
CA ARG A 89 -1.59 7.36 14.99
C ARG A 89 -1.09 8.52 14.13
N ILE A 90 -0.80 8.30 12.85
CA ILE A 90 -0.32 9.36 11.95
C ILE A 90 -1.38 10.45 11.76
N PHE A 91 -2.67 10.10 11.65
CA PHE A 91 -3.74 11.11 11.68
C PHE A 91 -3.73 11.93 12.98
N LEU A 92 -3.46 11.29 14.12
CA LEU A 92 -3.39 11.97 15.41
C LEU A 92 -2.09 12.77 15.62
N GLU A 93 -1.00 12.47 14.92
CA GLU A 93 0.24 13.28 14.95
C GLU A 93 -0.03 14.73 14.50
N HIS A 94 -0.93 14.91 13.52
CA HIS A 94 -1.33 16.22 12.99
C HIS A 94 -2.05 17.09 14.03
N LEU A 95 -2.50 16.53 15.16
CA LEU A 95 -3.06 17.31 16.28
C LEU A 95 -2.01 18.13 17.02
N THR A 96 -0.73 17.81 16.81
CA THR A 96 0.41 18.51 17.43
C THR A 96 0.98 19.62 16.56
N GLU A 97 0.59 19.70 15.29
CA GLU A 97 1.05 20.74 14.36
C GLU A 97 0.53 22.11 14.74
N ASP A 98 1.18 23.18 14.27
CA ASP A 98 0.76 24.55 14.57
C ASP A 98 -0.50 24.98 13.82
N ASP A 99 -0.75 24.40 12.64
CA ASP A 99 -1.90 24.76 11.79
C ASP A 99 -3.22 24.19 12.34
N PRO A 100 -4.22 25.03 12.67
CA PRO A 100 -5.52 24.57 13.12
C PRO A 100 -6.27 23.71 12.09
N MET A 101 -6.08 23.95 10.78
CA MET A 101 -6.75 23.15 9.75
C MET A 101 -6.21 21.74 9.70
N ALA A 102 -4.89 21.56 9.73
CA ALA A 102 -4.27 20.25 9.82
C ALA A 102 -4.74 19.46 11.06
N ARG A 103 -4.87 20.12 12.22
CA ARG A 103 -5.43 19.48 13.44
C ARG A 103 -6.85 18.97 13.22
N VAL A 104 -7.71 19.77 12.59
CA VAL A 104 -9.10 19.40 12.30
C VAL A 104 -9.18 18.26 11.30
N VAL A 105 -8.39 18.31 10.23
CA VAL A 105 -8.31 17.27 9.20
C VAL A 105 -7.78 15.96 9.79
N GLY A 106 -6.75 16.03 10.63
CA GLY A 106 -6.24 14.88 11.38
C GLY A 106 -7.33 14.23 12.24
N LEU A 107 -8.10 15.01 12.99
CA LEU A 107 -9.22 14.51 13.78
C LEU A 107 -10.33 13.90 12.91
N PHE A 108 -10.71 14.57 11.82
CA PHE A 108 -11.75 14.09 10.90
C PHE A 108 -11.31 12.78 10.23
N GLY A 109 -10.04 12.69 9.84
CA GLY A 109 -9.42 11.49 9.28
C GLY A 109 -9.41 10.34 10.29
N ALA A 110 -8.91 10.56 11.51
CA ALA A 110 -8.91 9.54 12.56
C ALA A 110 -10.31 9.03 12.89
N TYR A 111 -11.29 9.94 13.04
CA TYR A 111 -12.70 9.58 13.28
C TYR A 111 -13.27 8.76 12.13
N THR A 112 -13.12 9.26 10.89
CA THR A 112 -13.70 8.61 9.71
C THR A 112 -13.04 7.26 9.49
N PHE A 113 -11.73 7.16 9.58
CA PHE A 113 -11.00 5.90 9.43
C PHE A 113 -11.43 4.87 10.49
N TYR A 114 -11.52 5.27 11.76
CA TYR A 114 -11.92 4.36 12.85
C TYR A 114 -13.35 3.82 12.68
N TYR A 115 -14.34 4.68 12.40
CA TYR A 115 -15.75 4.26 12.29
C TYR A 115 -16.13 3.64 10.94
N THR A 116 -15.25 3.72 9.94
CA THR A 116 -15.47 3.07 8.64
C THR A 116 -14.69 1.76 8.47
N GLN A 117 -14.07 1.27 9.55
CA GLN A 117 -13.50 -0.07 9.56
C GLN A 117 -14.60 -1.08 9.16
N PRO A 118 -14.34 -1.98 8.20
CA PRO A 118 -15.31 -2.99 7.79
C PRO A 118 -15.77 -3.83 8.97
N GLU A 119 -17.08 -3.89 9.17
CA GLU A 119 -17.75 -4.81 10.08
C GLU A 119 -18.44 -5.91 9.26
N ASP A 120 -18.60 -7.10 9.83
CA ASP A 120 -19.37 -8.21 9.23
C ASP A 120 -18.92 -8.69 7.84
N THR A 121 -17.61 -8.65 7.56
CA THR A 121 -17.05 -9.21 6.32
C THR A 121 -16.94 -10.75 6.38
N ALA A 122 -16.98 -11.39 5.21
CA ALA A 122 -16.70 -12.82 5.05
C ALA A 122 -15.58 -13.01 4.00
N PRO A 123 -14.34 -13.39 4.39
CA PRO A 123 -13.88 -13.71 5.75
C PRO A 123 -13.85 -12.48 6.68
N LYS A 124 -13.92 -12.72 7.99
CA LYS A 124 -13.91 -11.66 9.00
C LYS A 124 -12.56 -10.95 8.98
N LEU A 125 -12.57 -9.63 8.82
CA LEU A 125 -11.37 -8.81 8.90
C LEU A 125 -11.11 -8.36 10.34
N HIS A 126 -9.85 -8.38 10.74
CA HIS A 126 -9.43 -7.80 12.01
C HIS A 126 -9.80 -6.31 12.09
N ARG A 127 -10.16 -5.84 13.29
CA ARG A 127 -10.46 -4.43 13.56
C ARG A 127 -9.86 -4.02 14.90
N ILE A 128 -9.48 -2.76 15.02
CA ILE A 128 -9.05 -2.19 16.29
C ILE A 128 -10.26 -1.64 17.05
N ASN A 129 -10.36 -1.96 18.34
CA ASN A 129 -11.43 -1.45 19.21
C ASN A 129 -11.02 -0.23 20.03
N HIS A 130 -9.71 0.02 20.13
CA HIS A 130 -9.19 1.16 20.87
C HIS A 130 -7.98 1.75 20.14
N ILE A 131 -7.83 3.07 20.29
CA ILE A 131 -6.72 3.85 19.74
C ILE A 131 -5.82 4.26 20.91
N PRO A 132 -4.55 3.80 20.98
CA PRO A 132 -3.62 4.29 21.99
C PRO A 132 -3.34 5.78 21.77
N ILE A 133 -3.45 6.58 22.83
CA ILE A 133 -3.18 8.02 22.76
C ILE A 133 -2.55 8.54 24.06
N PRO A 134 -1.45 9.32 23.99
CA PRO A 134 -0.92 10.02 25.16
C PRO A 134 -1.94 10.96 25.81
N ILE A 135 -1.92 11.05 27.15
CA ILE A 135 -2.89 11.85 27.92
C ILE A 135 -2.90 13.34 27.51
N ASP A 136 -1.74 13.91 27.18
CA ASP A 136 -1.59 15.27 26.72
C ASP A 136 -2.19 15.48 25.32
N HIS A 137 -2.04 14.51 24.42
CA HIS A 137 -2.71 14.52 23.11
C HIS A 137 -4.23 14.42 23.27
N PHE A 138 -4.71 13.57 24.18
CA PHE A 138 -6.13 13.47 24.50
C PHE A 138 -6.72 14.81 25.00
N HIS A 139 -5.99 15.52 25.87
CA HIS A 139 -6.37 16.86 26.31
C HIS A 139 -6.40 17.88 25.17
N ARG A 140 -5.49 17.79 24.21
CA ARG A 140 -5.51 18.66 23.01
C ARG A 140 -6.74 18.41 22.15
N ILE A 141 -7.07 17.15 21.88
CA ILE A 141 -8.27 16.76 21.12
C ILE A 141 -9.53 17.33 21.77
N THR A 142 -9.71 17.06 23.06
CA THR A 142 -10.92 17.46 23.79
C THR A 142 -11.08 18.97 23.94
N ASN A 143 -10.00 19.75 23.81
CA ASN A 143 -10.03 21.20 23.81
C ASN A 143 -9.96 21.82 22.40
N LEU A 144 -9.88 21.02 21.33
CA LEU A 144 -9.69 21.50 19.97
C LEU A 144 -10.84 22.41 19.52
N SER A 145 -12.09 22.05 19.82
CA SER A 145 -13.25 22.89 19.45
C SER A 145 -13.17 24.29 20.05
N LYS A 146 -12.63 24.43 21.27
CA LYS A 146 -12.48 25.74 21.95
C LYS A 146 -11.34 26.58 21.36
N SER A 147 -10.31 25.94 20.79
CA SER A 147 -9.18 26.67 20.21
C SER A 147 -9.49 27.25 18.83
N LEU A 148 -10.54 26.78 18.15
CA LEU A 148 -11.01 27.28 16.85
C LEU A 148 -11.82 28.58 16.98
N SER A 149 -11.26 29.59 17.67
CA SER A 149 -11.96 30.86 17.96
C SER A 149 -11.90 31.89 16.82
N THR A 150 -11.09 31.66 15.79
CA THR A 150 -10.95 32.55 14.63
C THR A 150 -12.24 32.56 13.80
N PRO A 151 -12.73 33.73 13.32
CA PRO A 151 -13.98 33.83 12.54
C PRO A 151 -14.11 32.82 11.40
N ASP A 152 -13.02 32.60 10.66
CA ASP A 152 -12.99 31.69 9.50
C ASP A 152 -13.16 30.21 9.91
N LEU A 153 -12.86 29.89 11.17
CA LEU A 153 -12.85 28.52 11.70
C LEU A 153 -14.04 28.23 12.62
N LEU A 154 -14.88 29.22 12.93
CA LEU A 154 -16.01 29.07 13.86
C LEU A 154 -16.95 27.94 13.45
N SER A 155 -17.21 27.80 12.14
CA SER A 155 -18.12 26.75 11.64
C SER A 155 -17.58 25.32 11.80
N LEU A 156 -16.28 25.16 12.10
CA LEU A 156 -15.67 23.85 12.39
C LEU A 156 -15.83 23.45 13.85
N GLN A 157 -16.16 24.38 14.76
CA GLN A 157 -16.28 24.11 16.18
C GLN A 157 -17.31 23.01 16.48
N GLU A 158 -18.50 23.10 15.89
CA GLU A 158 -19.60 22.17 16.14
C GLU A 158 -19.28 20.76 15.62
N PRO A 159 -18.83 20.55 14.36
CA PRO A 159 -18.39 19.24 13.90
C PRO A 159 -17.27 18.64 14.75
N VAL A 160 -16.27 19.44 15.14
CA VAL A 160 -15.16 18.99 16.00
C VAL A 160 -15.67 18.59 17.38
N LEU A 161 -16.56 19.39 17.98
CA LEU A 161 -17.16 19.08 19.28
C LEU A 161 -17.98 17.79 19.22
N TYR A 162 -18.78 17.60 18.16
CA TYR A 162 -19.56 16.38 17.96
C TYR A 162 -18.65 15.14 17.83
N ILE A 163 -17.63 15.21 16.98
CA ILE A 163 -16.70 14.10 16.74
C ILE A 163 -15.93 13.74 18.02
N THR A 164 -15.38 14.72 18.71
CA THR A 164 -14.64 14.49 19.96
C THR A 164 -15.53 13.93 21.06
N SER A 165 -16.75 14.45 21.21
CA SER A 165 -17.72 13.94 22.20
C SER A 165 -18.11 12.50 21.89
N THR A 166 -18.27 12.15 20.61
CA THR A 166 -18.59 10.79 20.17
C THR A 166 -17.44 9.83 20.48
N LEU A 167 -16.21 10.17 20.12
CA LEU A 167 -15.02 9.36 20.41
C LEU A 167 -14.82 9.11 21.92
N VAL A 168 -15.09 10.13 22.75
CA VAL A 168 -15.02 10.02 24.22
C VAL A 168 -16.15 9.15 24.78
N LYS A 169 -17.39 9.38 24.33
CA LYS A 169 -18.57 8.61 24.77
C LYS A 169 -18.41 7.12 24.47
N ASP A 170 -17.91 6.80 23.29
CA ASP A 170 -17.76 5.43 22.81
C ASP A 170 -16.46 4.77 23.32
N ARG A 171 -15.69 5.46 24.18
CA ARG A 171 -14.45 4.96 24.80
C ARG A 171 -13.44 4.43 23.78
N VAL A 172 -13.32 5.15 22.67
CA VAL A 172 -12.42 4.78 21.58
C VAL A 172 -10.95 4.86 21.99
N PHE A 173 -10.59 5.71 22.95
CA PHE A 173 -9.20 5.94 23.32
C PHE A 173 -8.70 5.04 24.46
N TYR A 174 -7.53 4.44 24.27
CA TYR A 174 -6.72 3.84 25.33
C TYR A 174 -5.68 4.85 25.80
N ILE A 175 -5.89 5.44 26.98
CA ILE A 175 -5.06 6.54 27.48
C ILE A 175 -3.70 6.01 27.94
N LEU A 176 -2.66 6.53 27.33
CA LEU A 176 -1.26 6.31 27.68
C LEU A 176 -0.73 7.43 28.58
N PRO A 177 0.42 7.24 29.26
CA PRO A 177 1.15 8.33 29.92
C PRO A 177 1.47 9.52 29.00
N SER A 178 2.06 10.58 29.56
CA SER A 178 2.47 11.76 28.78
C SER A 178 3.39 11.37 27.61
N SER A 179 3.23 12.04 26.46
CA SER A 179 4.02 11.84 25.25
C SER A 179 5.54 11.97 25.49
N ASP A 180 5.96 12.83 26.43
CA ASP A 180 7.36 13.02 26.82
C ASP A 180 8.05 11.74 27.31
N LEU A 181 7.27 10.82 27.90
CA LEU A 181 7.77 9.52 28.38
C LEU A 181 7.95 8.51 27.25
N GLY A 182 7.51 8.83 26.04
CA GLY A 182 7.52 7.94 24.88
C GLY A 182 6.74 6.63 25.09
N PRO A 183 5.48 6.68 25.55
CA PRO A 183 4.72 5.48 25.89
C PRO A 183 4.22 4.70 24.66
N GLU A 184 4.30 5.30 23.48
CA GLU A 184 3.86 4.68 22.23
C GLU A 184 4.85 3.60 21.76
N ASN A 185 4.35 2.60 21.03
CA ASN A 185 5.16 1.53 20.47
C ASN A 185 4.92 1.43 18.95
N PRO A 186 5.92 1.72 18.10
CA PRO A 186 7.27 2.21 18.44
C PRO A 186 7.23 3.62 19.04
N ARG A 187 8.27 4.01 19.80
CA ARG A 187 8.31 5.34 20.44
C ARG A 187 8.22 6.47 19.41
N TYR A 188 8.90 6.31 18.28
CA TYR A 188 8.92 7.29 17.18
C TYR A 188 8.56 6.62 15.86
N LEU A 189 7.96 7.39 14.96
CA LEU A 189 7.70 7.00 13.58
C LEU A 189 8.43 7.95 12.61
N PRO A 190 9.08 7.43 11.55
CA PRO A 190 9.28 6.01 11.25
C PRO A 190 10.27 5.33 12.21
N ARG A 191 10.07 4.03 12.44
CA ARG A 191 11.00 3.17 13.18
C ARG A 191 12.12 2.66 12.29
N GLU A 192 11.75 2.13 11.12
CA GLU A 192 12.71 1.55 10.17
C GLU A 192 13.04 2.62 9.12
N VAL A 193 14.29 3.09 9.11
CA VAL A 193 14.79 4.06 8.12
C VAL A 193 15.55 3.30 7.06
N LEU A 194 15.15 3.46 5.80
CA LEU A 194 15.89 2.93 4.66
C LEU A 194 17.19 3.73 4.54
N VAL A 195 18.32 3.07 4.80
CA VAL A 195 19.63 3.64 4.48
C VAL A 195 19.86 3.35 3.01
N SER A 196 19.85 4.39 2.18
CA SER A 196 20.21 4.25 0.77
C SER A 196 21.59 3.60 0.66
N ASP A 197 21.74 2.63 -0.26
CA ASP A 197 23.01 1.93 -0.50
C ASP A 197 24.13 2.85 -1.01
N SER A 198 23.83 4.14 -1.24
CA SER A 198 24.80 5.22 -1.49
C SER A 198 25.57 5.67 -0.24
N SER A 199 25.42 4.98 0.91
CA SER A 199 26.39 5.08 2.00
C SER A 199 27.78 4.78 1.44
N PRO A 200 28.80 5.63 1.68
CA PRO A 200 30.16 5.36 1.21
C PRO A 200 30.53 3.95 1.60
N GLU A 201 31.12 3.20 0.64
CA GLU A 201 31.56 1.83 0.84
C GLU A 201 32.20 1.72 2.22
N PRO A 202 31.82 0.72 3.05
CA PRO A 202 32.43 0.55 4.35
C PRO A 202 33.94 0.49 4.15
N ASP A 203 34.64 1.41 4.83
CA ASP A 203 36.09 1.56 4.79
C ASP A 203 36.75 0.18 4.62
N PRO A 204 37.49 -0.07 3.52
CA PRO A 204 38.06 -1.39 3.24
C PRO A 204 38.96 -1.89 4.37
N GLU A 205 39.39 -1.00 5.28
CA GLU A 205 40.19 -1.32 6.46
C GLU A 205 39.38 -1.71 7.71
N ALA A 206 38.05 -1.58 7.70
CA ALA A 206 37.24 -1.95 8.85
C ALA A 206 37.30 -3.47 9.10
N PRO A 207 37.70 -3.93 10.31
CA PRO A 207 37.86 -5.35 10.60
C PRO A 207 36.52 -6.09 10.49
N LYS A 208 36.42 -6.96 9.48
CA LYS A 208 35.22 -7.77 9.22
C LYS A 208 34.91 -8.68 10.41
N LYS A 209 33.69 -8.58 10.94
CA LYS A 209 33.19 -9.53 11.94
C LYS A 209 33.15 -10.94 11.33
N LYS A 210 33.94 -11.86 11.90
CA LYS A 210 34.04 -13.27 11.48
C LYS A 210 32.64 -13.90 11.38
N GLY A 211 32.29 -14.44 10.21
CA GLY A 211 31.08 -15.24 10.00
C GLY A 211 29.89 -14.55 9.32
N ARG A 212 29.92 -13.23 9.08
CA ARG A 212 28.89 -12.58 8.26
C ARG A 212 29.32 -12.59 6.79
N PRO A 213 28.53 -13.14 5.84
CA PRO A 213 28.84 -13.07 4.42
C PRO A 213 29.09 -11.61 4.02
N SER A 214 30.20 -11.36 3.35
CA SER A 214 30.52 -10.02 2.86
C SER A 214 29.51 -9.59 1.80
N TRP A 215 29.43 -8.29 1.53
CA TRP A 215 28.60 -7.78 0.44
C TRP A 215 28.96 -8.45 -0.90
N ARG A 216 30.26 -8.65 -1.15
CA ARG A 216 30.75 -9.41 -2.32
C ARG A 216 30.26 -10.86 -2.33
N ASP A 217 30.19 -11.52 -1.17
CA ASP A 217 29.66 -12.89 -1.09
C ASP A 217 28.16 -12.94 -1.35
N LYS A 218 27.40 -11.93 -0.89
CA LYS A 218 25.97 -11.81 -1.17
C LYS A 218 25.72 -11.52 -2.64
N ALA A 219 26.44 -10.56 -3.23
CA ALA A 219 26.36 -10.23 -4.64
C ALA A 219 26.72 -11.45 -5.51
N LYS A 220 27.82 -12.15 -5.20
CA LYS A 220 28.21 -13.38 -5.88
C LYS A 220 27.16 -14.47 -5.74
N LYS A 221 26.54 -14.63 -4.57
CA LYS A 221 25.47 -15.62 -4.36
C LYS A 221 24.19 -15.24 -5.11
N ALA A 222 23.86 -13.96 -5.20
CA ALA A 222 22.74 -13.46 -6.00
C ALA A 222 23.00 -13.66 -7.49
N GLN A 223 24.21 -13.39 -7.96
CA GLN A 223 24.65 -13.65 -9.33
C GLN A 223 24.50 -15.14 -9.66
N VAL A 224 25.05 -16.04 -8.83
CA VAL A 224 24.93 -17.49 -9.03
C VAL A 224 23.47 -17.95 -9.02
N ALA A 225 22.60 -17.32 -8.24
CA ALA A 225 21.17 -17.63 -8.25
C ALA A 225 20.46 -17.13 -9.52
N LEU A 226 20.87 -15.97 -10.06
CA LEU A 226 20.37 -15.45 -11.33
C LEU A 226 20.88 -16.28 -12.51
N ASP A 227 22.16 -16.61 -12.54
CA ASP A 227 22.77 -17.46 -13.55
C ASP A 227 22.10 -18.84 -13.54
N GLY A 228 21.87 -19.43 -12.36
CA GLY A 228 21.14 -20.69 -12.24
C GLY A 228 19.67 -20.61 -12.67
N LEU A 229 19.02 -19.45 -12.54
CA LEU A 229 17.67 -19.23 -13.05
C LEU A 229 17.68 -19.09 -14.58
N SER A 230 18.68 -18.40 -15.14
CA SER A 230 18.87 -18.28 -16.59
C SER A 230 19.18 -19.64 -17.20
N ASP A 231 20.14 -20.38 -16.64
CA ASP A 231 20.48 -21.73 -17.07
C ASP A 231 19.26 -22.66 -16.99
N TRP A 232 18.43 -22.51 -15.95
CA TRP A 232 17.18 -23.26 -15.84
C TRP A 232 16.18 -22.87 -16.94
N LEU A 233 16.00 -21.57 -17.21
CA LEU A 233 15.16 -21.09 -18.31
C LEU A 233 15.65 -21.61 -19.68
N ASP A 234 16.96 -21.56 -19.92
CA ASP A 234 17.58 -21.97 -21.19
C ASP A 234 17.63 -23.50 -21.35
N SER A 235 17.80 -24.24 -20.26
CA SER A 235 17.80 -25.71 -20.24
C SER A 235 16.40 -26.30 -20.19
N THR A 236 15.36 -25.49 -20.02
CA THR A 236 13.97 -25.93 -20.16
C THR A 236 13.63 -25.80 -21.65
N PRO A 237 13.72 -26.87 -22.46
CA PRO A 237 13.40 -26.77 -23.88
C PRO A 237 11.95 -26.32 -24.05
N ASP A 238 11.70 -25.42 -25.00
CA ASP A 238 10.38 -25.00 -25.50
C ASP A 238 9.59 -26.16 -26.17
N SER A 239 9.75 -27.41 -25.72
CA SER A 239 9.09 -28.57 -26.30
C SER A 239 8.52 -29.52 -25.23
N PRO A 240 7.25 -29.94 -25.36
CA PRO A 240 6.45 -30.49 -24.28
C PRO A 240 6.74 -31.97 -24.12
N VAL A 241 7.71 -32.31 -23.28
CA VAL A 241 7.75 -33.64 -22.68
C VAL A 241 7.45 -33.46 -21.21
N ALA A 242 6.16 -33.67 -20.89
CA ALA A 242 5.57 -33.89 -19.59
C ALA A 242 6.58 -34.25 -18.49
N VAL A 243 7.23 -33.23 -17.94
CA VAL A 243 7.71 -33.33 -16.57
C VAL A 243 6.47 -33.01 -15.75
N SER A 244 5.91 -34.06 -15.16
CA SER A 244 4.88 -34.00 -14.12
C SER A 244 5.41 -33.25 -12.89
N ALA A 245 5.85 -32.01 -13.05
CA ALA A 245 5.86 -31.02 -12.01
C ALA A 245 4.39 -30.63 -11.86
N GLN A 246 3.74 -31.23 -10.86
CA GLN A 246 2.45 -30.81 -10.37
C GLN A 246 2.50 -29.29 -10.26
N SER A 247 1.81 -28.59 -11.15
CA SER A 247 1.51 -27.19 -10.94
C SER A 247 0.89 -27.12 -9.54
N PRO A 248 1.36 -26.23 -8.65
CA PRO A 248 0.87 -26.16 -7.28
C PRO A 248 -0.61 -25.71 -7.22
N ILE A 249 -1.20 -25.38 -8.36
CA ILE A 249 -2.59 -24.97 -8.52
C ILE A 249 -3.41 -26.21 -8.86
N PRO A 250 -4.35 -26.63 -7.98
CA PRO A 250 -5.32 -27.67 -8.28
C PRO A 250 -6.01 -27.39 -9.62
N TYR A 251 -6.16 -28.42 -10.46
CA TYR A 251 -6.80 -28.30 -11.78
C TYR A 251 -8.18 -27.63 -11.72
N ASP A 252 -8.94 -27.92 -10.65
CA ASP A 252 -10.25 -27.34 -10.42
C ASP A 252 -10.21 -25.81 -10.23
N ASP A 253 -9.14 -25.28 -9.62
CA ASP A 253 -8.95 -23.84 -9.42
C ASP A 253 -8.60 -23.14 -10.74
N LEU A 254 -7.87 -23.81 -11.64
CA LEU A 254 -7.56 -23.30 -12.98
C LEU A 254 -8.82 -23.20 -13.85
N VAL A 255 -9.64 -24.26 -13.88
CA VAL A 255 -10.91 -24.27 -14.63
C VAL A 255 -11.86 -23.21 -14.09
N LYS A 256 -11.92 -23.05 -12.77
CA LYS A 256 -12.72 -22.00 -12.15
C LYS A 256 -12.23 -20.60 -12.54
N TYR A 257 -10.93 -20.35 -12.48
CA TYR A 257 -10.35 -19.07 -12.90
C TYR A 257 -10.66 -18.76 -14.37
N GLN A 258 -10.53 -19.73 -15.27
CA GLN A 258 -10.86 -19.56 -16.69
C GLN A 258 -12.34 -19.21 -16.88
N SER A 259 -13.25 -19.86 -16.14
CA SER A 259 -14.68 -19.55 -16.15
C SER A 259 -14.98 -18.14 -15.62
N ASP A 260 -14.48 -17.80 -14.43
CA ASP A 260 -14.71 -16.49 -13.78
C ASP A 260 -14.14 -15.35 -14.64
N ARG A 261 -13.00 -15.58 -15.32
CA ARG A 261 -12.40 -14.64 -16.26
C ARG A 261 -13.24 -14.45 -17.51
N ALA A 262 -13.74 -15.53 -18.12
CA ALA A 262 -14.60 -15.44 -19.30
C ALA A 262 -15.89 -14.67 -18.99
N GLU A 263 -16.47 -14.91 -17.80
CA GLU A 263 -17.62 -14.15 -17.31
C GLU A 263 -17.29 -12.67 -17.10
N LEU A 264 -16.14 -12.35 -16.48
CA LEU A 264 -15.69 -10.98 -16.28
C LEU A 264 -15.47 -10.23 -17.61
N ILE A 265 -14.82 -10.86 -18.59
CA ILE A 265 -14.58 -10.26 -19.91
C ILE A 265 -15.92 -9.99 -20.59
N THR A 266 -16.83 -10.96 -20.57
CA THR A 266 -18.18 -10.80 -21.16
C THR A 266 -18.95 -9.67 -20.48
N ALA A 267 -18.92 -9.60 -19.14
CA ALA A 267 -19.59 -8.54 -18.39
C ALA A 267 -19.01 -7.14 -18.69
N LEU A 268 -17.69 -7.03 -18.90
CA LEU A 268 -17.03 -5.79 -19.27
C LEU A 268 -17.36 -5.36 -20.72
N GLU A 269 -17.54 -6.33 -21.63
CA GLU A 269 -18.00 -6.06 -22.99
C GLU A 269 -19.44 -5.56 -23.01
N ASP A 270 -20.34 -6.22 -22.28
CA ASP A 270 -21.77 -5.87 -22.20
C ASP A 270 -21.99 -4.52 -21.51
N ALA A 271 -21.14 -4.14 -20.55
CA ALA A 271 -21.18 -2.85 -19.87
C ALA A 271 -20.68 -1.68 -20.72
N GLY A 272 -20.09 -1.94 -21.90
CA GLY A 272 -19.45 -0.90 -22.72
C GLY A 272 -18.12 -0.39 -22.16
N ASP A 273 -17.55 -1.07 -21.16
CA ASP A 273 -16.33 -0.67 -20.46
C ASP A 273 -15.04 -1.14 -21.16
N LYS A 274 -15.14 -1.52 -22.43
CA LYS A 274 -14.00 -1.97 -23.26
C LYS A 274 -12.87 -0.93 -23.31
N GLU A 275 -13.23 0.37 -23.32
CA GLU A 275 -12.26 1.47 -23.28
C GLU A 275 -11.49 1.53 -21.94
N ALA A 276 -12.13 1.18 -20.82
CA ALA A 276 -11.47 1.13 -19.53
C ALA A 276 -10.43 0.01 -19.48
N LEU A 277 -10.77 -1.16 -20.01
CA LEU A 277 -9.86 -2.29 -20.11
C LEU A 277 -8.67 -1.99 -21.05
N MET A 278 -8.93 -1.33 -22.18
CA MET A 278 -7.89 -0.88 -23.10
C MET A 278 -6.92 0.12 -22.45
N ARG A 279 -7.45 1.11 -21.71
CA ARG A 279 -6.62 2.07 -20.95
C ARG A 279 -5.75 1.37 -19.91
N ALA A 280 -6.31 0.38 -19.20
CA ALA A 280 -5.56 -0.40 -18.23
C ALA A 280 -4.41 -1.19 -18.91
N ASN A 281 -4.69 -1.84 -20.03
CA ASN A 281 -3.71 -2.58 -20.83
C ASN A 281 -2.56 -1.67 -21.32
N MET A 282 -2.89 -0.46 -21.81
CA MET A 282 -1.89 0.53 -22.20
C MET A 282 -1.03 1.01 -21.01
N MET A 283 -1.66 1.28 -19.87
CA MET A 283 -0.95 1.73 -18.66
C MET A 283 0.07 0.69 -18.17
N ILE A 284 -0.28 -0.61 -18.25
CA ILE A 284 0.65 -1.69 -17.91
C ILE A 284 1.83 -1.71 -18.89
N LEU A 285 1.57 -1.58 -20.18
CA LEU A 285 2.62 -1.54 -21.20
C LEU A 285 3.58 -0.37 -21.00
N ASP A 286 3.06 0.83 -20.73
CA ASP A 286 3.88 2.02 -20.51
C ASP A 286 4.79 1.86 -19.28
N ARG A 287 4.27 1.31 -18.19
CA ARG A 287 5.07 0.99 -16.99
C ARG A 287 6.17 -0.03 -17.26
N LEU A 288 5.89 -1.03 -18.09
CA LEU A 288 6.91 -2.03 -18.46
C LEU A 288 8.01 -1.41 -19.32
N ARG A 289 7.67 -0.49 -20.23
CA ARG A 289 8.66 0.27 -21.01
C ARG A 289 9.51 1.18 -20.13
N GLU A 290 8.88 1.85 -19.16
CA GLU A 290 9.58 2.69 -18.19
C GLU A 290 10.55 1.86 -17.33
N ALA A 291 10.11 0.70 -16.82
CA ALA A 291 10.97 -0.21 -16.08
C ALA A 291 12.16 -0.71 -16.93
N GLN A 292 11.92 -1.03 -18.21
CA GLN A 292 12.98 -1.40 -19.14
C GLN A 292 13.96 -0.25 -19.40
N ALA A 293 13.49 0.99 -19.49
CA ALA A 293 14.34 2.16 -19.67
C ALA A 293 15.25 2.39 -18.46
N ILE A 294 14.70 2.34 -17.24
CA ILE A 294 15.48 2.47 -16.00
C ILE A 294 16.56 1.40 -15.91
N GLN A 295 16.22 0.15 -16.22
CA GLN A 295 17.18 -0.95 -16.19
C GLN A 295 18.31 -0.80 -17.23
N ASN A 296 17.99 -0.30 -18.43
CA ASN A 296 18.98 -0.02 -19.46
C ASN A 296 19.92 1.14 -19.07
N GLU A 297 19.40 2.16 -18.38
CA GLU A 297 20.21 3.27 -17.85
C GLU A 297 21.19 2.79 -16.76
N GLU A 298 20.75 1.89 -15.88
CA GLU A 298 21.60 1.27 -14.85
C GLU A 298 22.67 0.33 -15.45
N ALA A 299 22.34 -0.40 -16.53
CA ALA A 299 23.29 -1.27 -17.23
C ALA A 299 24.33 -0.50 -18.09
N GLY A 300 24.02 0.74 -18.45
CA GLY A 300 24.82 1.60 -19.34
C GLY A 300 26.18 2.08 -18.80
N GLN A 301 26.61 1.65 -17.61
CA GLN A 301 27.94 1.99 -17.07
C GLN A 301 29.04 0.93 -17.32
N GLY A 302 28.78 -0.18 -18.03
CA GLY A 302 29.89 -1.09 -18.33
C GLY A 302 29.68 -2.33 -19.20
N SER A 303 28.49 -2.67 -19.68
CA SER A 303 28.30 -3.85 -20.54
C SER A 303 27.47 -3.54 -21.79
N VAL A 304 27.97 -3.98 -22.95
CA VAL A 304 27.42 -3.71 -24.30
C VAL A 304 26.33 -4.73 -24.69
N GLU A 305 25.81 -5.51 -23.75
CA GLU A 305 24.68 -6.41 -24.01
C GLU A 305 23.36 -5.72 -23.63
N GLN A 306 22.68 -5.20 -24.65
CA GLN A 306 21.27 -4.83 -24.59
C GLN A 306 20.46 -6.08 -24.23
N LEU A 307 20.10 -6.24 -22.96
CA LEU A 307 19.17 -7.26 -22.52
C LEU A 307 17.76 -6.88 -23.00
N SER A 308 17.35 -7.39 -24.16
CA SER A 308 15.98 -7.29 -24.62
C SER A 308 15.08 -8.07 -23.67
N PHE A 309 14.22 -7.37 -22.91
CA PHE A 309 13.27 -8.03 -22.03
C PHE A 309 12.15 -8.67 -22.87
N VAL A 310 12.24 -9.99 -23.09
CA VAL A 310 11.29 -10.79 -23.90
C VAL A 310 9.83 -10.60 -23.45
N GLY A 311 9.61 -10.21 -22.18
CA GLY A 311 8.27 -9.93 -21.64
C GLY A 311 7.59 -8.68 -22.21
N VAL A 312 8.33 -7.63 -22.59
CA VAL A 312 7.72 -6.38 -23.11
C VAL A 312 7.10 -6.62 -24.47
N GLU A 313 7.80 -7.32 -25.36
CA GLU A 313 7.29 -7.66 -26.69
C GLU A 313 6.04 -8.55 -26.64
N ARG A 314 5.97 -9.47 -25.67
CA ARG A 314 4.76 -10.29 -25.43
C ARG A 314 3.57 -9.44 -25.01
N VAL A 315 3.78 -8.49 -24.10
CA VAL A 315 2.74 -7.55 -23.65
C VAL A 315 2.30 -6.63 -24.79
N GLU A 316 3.23 -6.09 -25.58
CA GLU A 316 2.91 -5.29 -26.75
C GLU A 316 2.07 -6.05 -27.78
N ARG A 317 2.37 -7.34 -28.00
CA ARG A 317 1.60 -8.19 -28.90
C ARG A 317 0.18 -8.39 -28.38
N ALA A 318 0.01 -8.73 -27.10
CA ALA A 318 -1.30 -8.93 -26.49
C ALA A 318 -2.16 -7.65 -26.51
N VAL A 319 -1.56 -6.49 -26.27
CA VAL A 319 -2.26 -5.18 -26.37
C VAL A 319 -2.72 -4.91 -27.80
N ARG A 320 -1.89 -5.23 -28.81
CA ARG A 320 -2.25 -5.09 -30.23
C ARG A 320 -3.34 -6.06 -30.67
N GLU A 321 -3.30 -7.30 -30.21
CA GLU A 321 -4.29 -8.33 -30.55
C GLU A 321 -5.68 -8.04 -29.97
N PHE A 322 -5.74 -7.39 -28.80
CA PHE A 322 -7.00 -6.91 -28.20
C PHE A 322 -7.74 -5.91 -29.11
N ASP A 323 -7.01 -5.05 -29.81
CA ASP A 323 -7.55 -4.01 -30.69
C ASP A 323 -8.07 -4.57 -32.03
N GLY A 324 -7.41 -5.62 -32.55
CA GLY A 324 -7.68 -6.13 -33.90
C GLY A 324 -8.80 -7.15 -34.03
N ASN A 325 -8.99 -8.05 -33.05
CA ASN A 325 -9.90 -9.19 -33.19
C ASN A 325 -10.84 -9.43 -32.01
N GLY A 326 -10.75 -8.63 -30.93
CA GLY A 326 -11.64 -8.65 -29.77
C GLY A 326 -11.69 -9.96 -28.95
N ARG A 327 -11.05 -11.05 -29.39
CA ARG A 327 -11.14 -12.37 -28.74
C ARG A 327 -10.05 -12.66 -27.72
N GLY A 328 -8.92 -11.96 -27.78
CA GLY A 328 -7.87 -12.11 -26.77
C GLY A 328 -8.06 -11.05 -25.71
N GLY A 329 -8.25 -11.40 -24.43
CA GLY A 329 -8.45 -10.48 -23.30
C GLY A 329 -7.26 -9.54 -22.97
N GLY A 330 -6.43 -9.19 -23.95
CA GLY A 330 -5.25 -8.35 -23.81
C GLY A 330 -4.22 -8.97 -22.88
N VAL A 331 -3.66 -8.16 -21.98
CA VAL A 331 -2.63 -8.59 -21.02
C VAL A 331 -3.13 -9.74 -20.13
N LEU A 332 -4.44 -9.81 -19.85
CA LEU A 332 -5.03 -10.91 -19.07
C LEU A 332 -4.96 -12.26 -19.78
N GLY A 333 -4.79 -12.30 -21.11
CA GLY A 333 -4.59 -13.54 -21.87
C GLY A 333 -3.18 -14.10 -21.82
N LEU A 334 -2.18 -13.29 -21.43
CA LEU A 334 -0.79 -13.75 -21.33
C LEU A 334 -0.56 -14.74 -20.19
N LEU A 335 -1.45 -14.76 -19.20
CA LEU A 335 -1.36 -15.67 -18.06
C LEU A 335 -1.70 -17.12 -18.44
N GLU A 336 -2.41 -17.34 -19.55
CA GLU A 336 -2.86 -18.66 -20.01
C GLU A 336 -1.85 -19.31 -20.96
N GLY A 337 -1.27 -18.54 -21.90
CA GLY A 337 -0.27 -19.02 -22.85
C GLY A 337 1.10 -19.38 -22.24
N ALA A 338 1.29 -19.20 -20.93
CA ALA A 338 2.44 -19.73 -20.20
C ALA A 338 2.30 -21.22 -19.85
N TRP A 339 1.09 -21.80 -19.99
CA TRP A 339 0.78 -23.16 -19.55
C TRP A 339 0.12 -24.03 -20.63
N GLU A 340 -0.55 -23.41 -21.61
CA GLU A 340 -1.19 -24.10 -22.73
C GLU A 340 -0.25 -24.15 -23.94
N GLY A 341 0.55 -25.22 -24.02
CA GLY A 341 1.21 -25.64 -25.26
C GLY A 341 0.67 -27.00 -25.70
N GLU A 342 -0.05 -27.03 -26.83
CA GLU A 342 -0.29 -28.24 -27.64
C GLU A 342 0.95 -28.64 -28.45
#